data_AF-A0A350WVS5-F1
#
_entry.id   AF-A0A350WVS5-F1
#
_cell.length_a   1.000
_cell.length_b   1.000
_cell.length_c   1.000
_cell.angle_alpha   90.00
_cell.angle_beta   90.00
_cell.angle_gamma   90.00
#
_symmetry.space_group_name_H-M   'P 1'
#
loop_
_entity.id
_entity.type
_entity.pdbx_description
1 polymer ?
#
loop_
_entity_poly.entity_id
_entity_poly.type
_entity_poly.pdbx_seq_one_letter_code
_entity_poly.pdbx_strand_id
1 'polypeptide(L)'
;MIVLSVGMPRAGSGWHYNLIHDLMKTTGCADARDIREKYHLQKILTEVNCNIGVLSPRRLAMVTLPALMGNTFVIKAHAGPTSASRLLAGSGLLRIAYIYRDPRDAMLSAFDYGQRALARGRPNAFSHLSDF
;
A
#
# COMPACT_ATOMS: atom_id res chain seq x y z
N MET A 1 -11.62 -10.48 5.02
CA MET A 1 -10.74 -9.66 5.88
C MET A 1 -9.70 -8.96 5.03
N ILE A 2 -9.29 -7.73 5.36
CA ILE A 2 -8.27 -7.00 4.59
C ILE A 2 -6.93 -7.10 5.31
N VAL A 3 -5.87 -7.47 4.59
CA VAL A 3 -4.48 -7.28 5.06
C VAL A 3 -3.93 -6.01 4.45
N LEU A 4 -3.51 -5.07 5.29
CA LEU A 4 -2.97 -3.78 4.90
C LEU A 4 -1.46 -3.79 5.10
N SER A 5 -0.72 -3.87 4.01
CA SER A 5 0.74 -3.75 3.98
C SER A 5 1.11 -2.28 3.84
N VAL A 6 1.58 -1.68 4.92
CA VAL A 6 2.00 -0.28 4.97
C VAL A 6 3.52 -0.18 4.98
N GLY A 7 4.07 0.79 4.26
CA GLY A 7 5.47 1.14 4.41
C GLY A 7 5.69 2.64 4.43
N MET A 8 6.67 3.09 5.20
CA MET A 8 7.25 4.41 4.98
C MET A 8 7.73 4.51 3.50
N PRO A 9 7.56 5.67 2.83
CA PRO A 9 8.15 5.87 1.51
C PRO A 9 9.62 5.47 1.49
N ARG A 10 10.03 4.72 0.46
CA ARG A 10 11.41 4.22 0.28
C ARG A 10 11.93 3.22 1.32
N ALA A 11 11.07 2.70 2.21
CA ALA A 11 11.45 1.65 3.17
C ALA A 11 11.45 0.21 2.60
N GLY A 12 11.23 0.02 1.30
CA GLY A 12 11.04 -1.32 0.72
C GLY A 12 9.58 -1.78 0.66
N SER A 13 8.62 -0.86 0.67
CA SER A 13 7.17 -1.14 0.66
C SER A 13 6.68 -2.00 -0.51
N GLY A 14 7.36 -1.98 -1.66
CA GLY A 14 7.05 -2.84 -2.79
C GLY A 14 7.38 -4.31 -2.52
N TRP A 15 8.58 -4.56 -1.99
CA TRP A 15 9.01 -5.91 -1.59
C TRP A 15 8.12 -6.45 -0.47
N HIS A 16 7.88 -5.65 0.58
CA HIS A 16 7.01 -6.03 1.69
C HIS A 16 5.59 -6.39 1.24
N TYR A 17 4.99 -5.56 0.36
CA TYR A 17 3.67 -5.85 -0.19
C TYR A 17 3.66 -7.17 -0.97
N ASN A 18 4.61 -7.37 -1.89
CA ASN A 18 4.65 -8.58 -2.71
C ASN A 18 4.85 -9.83 -1.85
N LEU A 19 5.72 -9.78 -0.84
CA LEU A 19 5.93 -10.89 0.08
C LEU A 19 4.63 -11.28 0.80
N ILE A 20 3.94 -10.30 1.41
CA ILE A 20 2.67 -10.57 2.11
C ILE A 20 1.60 -11.04 1.13
N HIS A 21 1.48 -10.37 -0.03
CA HIS A 21 0.53 -10.73 -1.07
C HIS A 21 0.70 -12.19 -1.50
N ASP A 22 1.92 -12.59 -1.83
CA ASP A 22 2.22 -13.92 -2.35
C ASP A 22 2.00 -14.98 -1.26
N LEU A 23 2.45 -14.72 -0.02
CA LEU A 23 2.16 -15.59 1.13
C LEU A 23 0.65 -15.79 1.31
N MET A 24 -0.14 -14.71 1.34
CA MET A 24 -1.59 -14.81 1.47
C MET A 24 -2.20 -15.58 0.30
N LYS A 25 -1.73 -15.37 -0.93
CA LYS A 25 -2.22 -16.09 -2.12
C LYS A 25 -1.98 -17.60 -2.00
N THR A 26 -0.84 -18.04 -1.44
CA THR A 26 -0.59 -19.48 -1.21
C THR A 26 -1.57 -20.14 -0.24
N THR A 27 -2.22 -19.35 0.63
CA THR A 27 -3.25 -19.85 1.56
C THR A 27 -4.66 -19.89 0.98
N GLY A 28 -4.83 -19.57 -0.32
CA GLY A 28 -6.13 -19.49 -0.97
C GLY A 28 -6.83 -18.13 -0.82
N CYS A 29 -6.14 -17.10 -0.34
CA CYS A 29 -6.68 -15.75 -0.32
C CYS A 29 -6.80 -15.18 -1.75
N ALA A 30 -7.75 -14.26 -1.94
CA ALA A 30 -8.03 -13.66 -3.23
C ALA A 30 -6.90 -12.73 -3.69
N ASP A 31 -6.62 -12.73 -5.00
CA ASP A 31 -5.69 -11.78 -5.61
C ASP A 31 -6.29 -10.38 -5.55
N ALA A 32 -5.52 -9.42 -5.03
CA ALA A 32 -6.00 -8.06 -4.85
C ALA A 32 -6.33 -7.36 -6.17
N ARG A 33 -5.71 -7.79 -7.27
CA ARG A 33 -5.97 -7.27 -8.62
C ARG A 33 -7.32 -7.76 -9.13
N ASP A 34 -7.67 -9.02 -8.88
CA ASP A 34 -8.97 -9.58 -9.24
C ASP A 34 -10.09 -8.91 -8.44
N ILE A 35 -9.87 -8.66 -7.14
CA ILE A 35 -10.79 -7.88 -6.31
C ILE A 35 -10.95 -6.46 -6.87
N ARG A 36 -9.85 -5.81 -7.26
CA ARG A 36 -9.91 -4.47 -7.83
C ARG A 36 -10.76 -4.43 -9.10
N GLU A 37 -10.61 -5.39 -10.00
CA GLU A 37 -11.39 -5.45 -11.25
C GLU A 37 -12.86 -5.78 -10.96
N LYS A 38 -13.12 -6.87 -10.22
CA LYS A 38 -14.48 -7.37 -9.93
C LYS A 38 -15.36 -6.34 -9.21
N TYR A 39 -14.76 -5.51 -8.36
CA TYR A 39 -15.47 -4.51 -7.56
C TYR A 39 -15.29 -3.08 -8.06
N HIS A 40 -14.73 -2.89 -9.27
CA HIS A 40 -14.52 -1.58 -9.89
C HIS A 40 -13.77 -0.56 -9.00
N LEU A 41 -12.72 -1.04 -8.30
CA LEU A 41 -11.96 -0.24 -7.32
C LEU A 41 -10.75 0.48 -7.94
N GLN A 42 -10.61 0.53 -9.27
CA GLN A 42 -9.43 1.08 -9.96
C GLN A 42 -9.17 2.56 -9.59
N LYS A 43 -10.23 3.31 -9.25
CA LYS A 43 -10.12 4.72 -8.84
C LYS A 43 -9.46 4.91 -7.47
N ILE A 44 -9.43 3.88 -6.63
CA ILE A 44 -8.89 3.98 -5.26
C ILE A 44 -7.75 3.02 -4.98
N LEU A 45 -7.68 1.88 -5.68
CA LEU A 45 -6.59 0.93 -5.63
C LEU A 45 -5.73 1.12 -6.88
N THR A 46 -4.71 1.95 -6.76
CA THR A 46 -3.88 2.34 -7.90
C THR A 46 -2.68 1.40 -8.05
N GLU A 47 -2.06 1.46 -9.23
CA GLU A 47 -0.87 0.68 -9.59
C GLU A 47 -1.09 -0.84 -9.53
N VAL A 48 -0.01 -1.59 -9.81
CA VAL A 48 0.02 -3.06 -9.74
C VAL A 48 -0.01 -3.61 -8.31
N ASN A 49 0.26 -2.75 -7.32
CA ASN A 49 0.36 -3.12 -5.91
C ASN A 49 -0.91 -2.77 -5.10
N CYS A 50 -2.01 -2.43 -5.79
CA CYS A 50 -3.29 -2.04 -5.19
C CYS A 50 -3.12 -1.06 -4.02
N ASN A 51 -2.37 0.02 -4.26
CA ASN A 51 -2.16 1.06 -3.27
C ASN A 51 -3.44 1.87 -3.07
N ILE A 52 -3.95 1.90 -1.84
CA ILE A 52 -5.16 2.65 -1.48
C ILE A 52 -4.92 4.16 -1.32
N GLY A 53 -3.65 4.59 -1.27
CA GLY A 53 -3.24 5.96 -0.97
C GLY A 53 -3.54 6.30 0.49
N VAL A 54 -4.48 7.23 0.70
CA VAL A 54 -4.88 7.67 2.05
C VAL A 54 -5.89 6.70 2.69
N LEU A 55 -5.77 6.51 4.00
CA LEU A 55 -6.72 5.69 4.79
C LEU A 55 -7.95 6.50 5.23
N SER A 56 -8.62 7.13 4.26
CA SER A 56 -9.85 7.89 4.52
C SER A 56 -11.04 6.95 4.77
N PRO A 57 -12.03 7.36 5.59
CA PRO A 57 -13.21 6.54 5.87
C PRO A 57 -13.91 6.05 4.60
N ARG A 58 -14.06 6.93 3.60
CA ARG A 58 -14.67 6.58 2.30
C ARG A 58 -13.90 5.48 1.58
N ARG A 59 -12.57 5.59 1.46
CA ARG A 59 -11.75 4.59 0.75
C ARG A 59 -11.76 3.26 1.49
N LEU A 60 -11.62 3.30 2.81
CA LEU A 60 -11.71 2.11 3.67
C LEU A 60 -13.06 1.41 3.57
N ALA A 61 -14.17 2.15 3.53
CA ALA A 61 -15.50 1.58 3.36
C ALA A 61 -15.63 0.82 2.02
N MET A 62 -15.13 1.39 0.92
CA MET A 62 -15.18 0.74 -0.39
C MET A 62 -14.39 -0.57 -0.46
N VAL A 63 -13.20 -0.65 0.16
CA VAL A 63 -12.44 -1.90 0.22
C VAL A 63 -12.99 -2.89 1.26
N THR A 64 -13.76 -2.41 2.23
CA THR A 64 -14.41 -3.27 3.23
C THR A 64 -15.56 -4.08 2.61
N LEU A 65 -16.24 -3.55 1.60
CA LEU A 65 -17.34 -4.25 0.93
C LEU A 65 -16.93 -5.64 0.37
N PRO A 66 -15.86 -5.79 -0.44
CA PRO A 66 -15.37 -7.11 -0.84
C PRO A 66 -15.03 -8.02 0.35
N ALA A 67 -14.48 -7.45 1.42
CA ALA A 67 -14.08 -8.21 2.60
C ALA A 67 -15.28 -8.76 3.39
N LEU A 68 -16.38 -8.02 3.44
CA LEU A 68 -17.65 -8.47 4.02
C LEU A 68 -18.33 -9.54 3.17
N MET A 69 -18.07 -9.56 1.86
CA MET A 69 -18.52 -10.63 0.94
C MET A 69 -17.64 -11.89 0.99
N GLY A 70 -16.87 -12.08 2.06
CA GLY A 70 -16.06 -13.28 2.29
C GLY A 70 -14.65 -13.25 1.69
N ASN A 71 -14.25 -12.19 0.98
CA ASN A 71 -12.91 -12.13 0.41
C ASN A 71 -11.87 -11.77 1.47
N THR A 72 -10.72 -12.45 1.41
CA THR A 72 -9.51 -12.02 2.12
C THR A 72 -8.45 -11.67 1.11
N PHE A 73 -7.88 -10.46 1.20
CA PHE A 73 -6.95 -9.93 0.19
C PHE A 73 -6.03 -8.85 0.77
N VAL A 74 -4.93 -8.56 0.06
CA VAL A 74 -3.86 -7.67 0.51
C VAL A 74 -3.88 -6.36 -0.27
N ILE A 75 -3.88 -5.23 0.44
CA ILE A 75 -3.75 -3.90 -0.16
C ILE A 75 -2.54 -3.15 0.41
N LYS A 76 -2.03 -2.16 -0.32
CA LYS A 76 -0.86 -1.38 0.07
C LYS A 76 -1.24 0.03 0.51
N ALA A 77 -0.45 0.63 1.41
CA ALA A 77 -0.52 2.07 1.68
C ALA A 77 0.84 2.71 2.03
N HIS A 78 0.87 4.04 1.94
CA HIS A 78 1.92 4.92 2.45
C HIS A 78 1.28 5.94 3.41
N ALA A 79 0.64 5.46 4.48
CA ALA A 79 -0.16 6.31 5.37
C ALA A 79 -0.06 5.86 6.84
N GLY A 80 -0.05 6.83 7.75
CA GLY A 80 -0.16 6.56 9.18
C GLY A 80 -1.56 6.02 9.57
N PRO A 81 -1.69 5.44 10.77
CA PRO A 81 -2.97 4.92 11.24
C PRO A 81 -4.00 6.05 11.42
N THR A 82 -5.21 5.83 10.95
CA THR A 82 -6.38 6.72 11.15
C THR A 82 -7.39 6.10 12.10
N SER A 83 -8.29 6.90 12.69
CA SER A 83 -9.37 6.39 13.56
C SER A 83 -10.22 5.32 12.86
N ALA A 84 -10.50 5.50 11.57
CA ALA A 84 -11.23 4.51 10.77
C ALA A 84 -10.44 3.20 10.61
N SER A 85 -9.14 3.27 10.33
CA SER A 85 -8.29 2.06 10.24
C SER A 85 -8.19 1.33 11.59
N ARG A 86 -8.14 2.08 12.71
CA ARG A 86 -8.11 1.49 14.06
C ARG A 86 -9.43 0.82 14.40
N LEU A 87 -10.56 1.41 14.03
CA LEU A 87 -11.88 0.81 14.23
C LEU A 87 -12.01 -0.52 13.47
N LEU A 88 -11.62 -0.54 12.19
CA LEU A 88 -11.64 -1.77 11.39
C LEU A 88 -10.64 -2.82 11.89
N ALA A 89 -9.51 -2.39 12.45
CA ALA A 89 -8.56 -3.30 13.07
C ALA A 89 -9.13 -3.91 14.36
N GLY A 90 -9.78 -3.10 15.19
CA GLY A 90 -10.45 -3.56 16.41
C GLY A 90 -11.60 -4.55 16.14
N SER A 91 -12.29 -4.43 14.99
CA SER A 91 -13.33 -5.38 14.59
C SER A 91 -12.81 -6.64 13.88
N GLY A 92 -11.49 -6.74 13.65
CA GLY A 92 -10.88 -7.86 12.93
C GLY A 92 -11.08 -7.82 11.40
N LEU A 93 -11.71 -6.78 10.86
CA LEU A 93 -11.87 -6.59 9.41
C LEU A 93 -10.57 -6.14 8.73
N LEU A 94 -9.62 -5.58 9.48
CA LEU A 94 -8.34 -5.10 9.00
C LEU A 94 -7.18 -5.66 9.84
N ARG A 95 -6.19 -6.26 9.20
CA ARG A 95 -4.90 -6.63 9.81
C ARG A 95 -3.82 -5.78 9.18
N ILE A 96 -3.02 -5.08 9.99
CA ILE A 96 -2.09 -4.07 9.49
C ILE A 96 -0.66 -4.48 9.81
N ALA A 97 0.22 -4.44 8.81
CA ALA A 97 1.66 -4.61 8.97
C ALA A 97 2.37 -3.34 8.50
N TYR A 98 3.15 -2.72 9.38
CA TYR A 98 3.97 -1.56 9.06
C TYR A 98 5.43 -1.95 8.91
N ILE A 99 6.10 -1.43 7.87
CA ILE A 99 7.55 -1.45 7.79
C ILE A 99 8.14 -0.06 7.82
N TYR A 100 9.29 0.03 8.47
CA TYR A 100 10.14 1.19 8.56
C TYR A 100 11.55 0.79 8.14
N ARG A 101 12.33 1.79 7.75
CA ARG A 101 13.75 1.67 7.44
C ARG A 101 14.46 2.83 8.11
N ASP A 102 15.76 2.67 8.39
CA ASP A 102 16.59 3.79 8.83
C ASP A 102 16.34 5.03 7.95
N PRO A 103 16.01 6.20 8.52
CA PRO A 103 15.69 7.39 7.75
C PRO A 103 16.81 7.83 6.79
N ARG A 104 18.09 7.60 7.15
CA ARG A 104 19.24 7.94 6.29
C ARG A 104 19.22 7.12 5.02
N ASP A 105 19.06 5.80 5.17
CA ASP A 105 18.91 4.87 4.05
C ASP A 105 17.68 5.18 3.17
N ALA A 106 16.56 5.52 3.81
CA ALA A 106 15.33 5.86 3.09
C ALA A 106 15.51 7.14 2.28
N MET A 107 16.24 8.12 2.82
CA MET A 107 16.51 9.39 2.18
C MET A 107 17.53 9.28 1.05
N LEU A 108 18.61 8.51 1.21
CA LEU A 108 19.52 8.17 0.11
C LEU A 108 18.78 7.47 -1.04
N SER A 109 17.91 6.50 -0.70
CA SER A 109 17.06 5.81 -1.68
C SER A 109 16.05 6.74 -2.36
N ALA A 110 15.57 7.78 -1.66
CA ALA A 110 14.70 8.81 -2.21
C ALA A 110 15.45 9.68 -3.22
N PHE A 111 16.64 10.17 -2.82
CA PHE A 111 17.54 10.97 -3.65
C PHE A 111 17.87 10.24 -4.95
N ASP A 112 18.40 9.01 -4.89
CA ASP A 112 18.75 8.22 -6.08
C ASP A 112 17.54 8.00 -7.01
N TYR A 113 16.35 7.81 -6.43
CA TYR A 113 15.13 7.64 -7.20
C TYR A 113 14.68 8.94 -7.88
N GLY A 114 14.84 10.08 -7.22
CA GLY A 114 14.63 11.41 -7.79
C GLY A 114 15.58 11.69 -8.95
N GLN A 115 16.87 11.44 -8.76
CA GLN A 115 17.92 11.64 -9.78
C GLN A 115 17.71 10.76 -11.01
N ARG A 116 17.42 9.46 -10.83
CA ARG A 116 17.06 8.57 -11.95
C ARG A 116 15.83 9.02 -12.73
N ALA A 117 14.86 9.62 -12.04
CA ALA A 117 13.64 10.09 -12.67
C ALA A 117 13.86 11.37 -13.49
N LEU A 118 14.70 12.28 -12.99
CA LEU A 118 15.20 13.44 -13.75
C LEU A 118 15.97 13.00 -15.01
N ALA A 119 16.89 12.05 -14.88
CA ALA A 119 17.66 11.51 -16.01
C ALA A 119 16.78 10.89 -17.11
N ARG A 120 15.57 10.43 -16.76
CA ARG A 120 14.57 9.87 -17.70
C ARG A 120 13.57 10.91 -18.21
N GLY A 121 13.72 12.18 -17.85
CA GLY A 121 12.79 13.25 -18.22
C GLY A 121 11.40 13.10 -17.59
N ARG A 122 11.27 12.38 -16.47
CA ARG A 122 9.99 12.11 -15.80
C ARG A 122 10.09 12.45 -14.30
N PRO A 123 9.99 13.74 -13.93
CA PRO A 123 10.09 14.16 -12.53
C PRO A 123 9.07 13.46 -11.62
N ASN A 124 9.46 13.22 -10.37
CA ASN A 124 8.61 12.61 -9.35
C ASN A 124 8.67 13.38 -8.02
N ALA A 125 7.99 12.87 -7.00
CA ALA A 125 7.91 13.49 -5.68
C ALA A 125 9.27 13.75 -5.00
N PHE A 126 10.35 13.08 -5.43
CA PHE A 126 11.69 13.18 -4.86
C PHE A 126 12.69 13.89 -5.80
N SER A 127 12.26 14.31 -6.99
CA SER A 127 13.13 14.97 -7.97
C SER A 127 13.62 16.36 -7.55
N HIS A 128 13.07 16.93 -6.49
CA HIS A 128 13.52 18.22 -5.94
C HIS A 128 14.72 18.07 -4.99
N LEU A 129 15.09 16.85 -4.60
CA LEU A 129 16.23 16.60 -3.70
C LEU A 129 17.54 16.80 -4.46
N SER A 130 18.33 17.79 -4.04
CA SER A 130 19.62 18.15 -4.65
C SER A 130 20.84 17.63 -3.89
N ASP A 131 20.70 17.29 -2.61
CA ASP A 131 21.77 16.84 -1.72
C ASP A 131 21.31 15.72 -0.75
N PHE A 132 22.30 15.00 -0.19
CA PHE A 132 22.14 14.00 0.87
C PHE A 132 23.42 13.86 1.71
#